data_AF-G9QJ40-F1
#
_entry.id   AF-G9QJ40-F1
#
_cell.length_a   1.000
_cell.length_b   1.000
_cell.length_c   1.000
_cell.angle_alpha   90.00
_cell.angle_beta   90.00
_cell.angle_gamma   90.00
#
_symmetry.space_group_name_H-M   'P 1'
#
loop_
_entity.id
_entity.type
_entity.pdbx_description
1 polymer ?
#
loop_
_entity_poly.entity_id
_entity_poly.type
_entity_poly.pdbx_seq_one_letter_code
_entity_poly.pdbx_strand_id
1 'polypeptide(L)'
;MANIYHDLKTPITGIKGCVEAVMAGIADTKEKLDKYMNMIYKKADDMDHLIDDLFLFSKLDLKRVPFHFENIDIVDYLTDCVDELRFDPNLNGVKINFLYEANDVTKPLTVVADREQLRCVE
;
A
#
# COMPACT_ATOMS: atom_id res chain seq x y z
N MET A 1 -7.78 -8.71 -5.16
CA MET A 1 -7.69 -10.10 -4.62
C MET A 1 -7.78 -11.20 -5.68
N ALA A 2 -8.60 -11.08 -6.74
CA ALA A 2 -8.78 -12.16 -7.73
C ALA A 2 -7.49 -12.60 -8.48
N ASN A 3 -6.56 -11.67 -8.74
CA ASN A 3 -5.32 -11.98 -9.47
C ASN A 3 -4.37 -12.87 -8.64
N ILE A 4 -4.13 -12.54 -7.37
CA ILE A 4 -3.20 -13.31 -6.51
C ILE A 4 -3.70 -14.75 -6.28
N TYR A 5 -5.01 -14.95 -6.12
CA TYR A 5 -5.58 -16.29 -5.99
C TYR A 5 -5.38 -17.12 -7.27
N HIS A 6 -5.56 -16.50 -8.44
CA HIS A 6 -5.30 -17.14 -9.73
C HIS A 6 -3.81 -17.49 -9.87
N ASP A 7 -2.92 -16.59 -9.45
CA ASP A 7 -1.48 -16.74 -9.59
C ASP A 7 -0.93 -17.80 -8.63
N LEU A 8 -1.50 -17.98 -7.44
CA LEU A 8 -1.18 -19.09 -6.52
C LEU A 8 -1.69 -20.45 -7.03
N LYS A 9 -2.80 -20.49 -7.78
CA LYS A 9 -3.36 -21.75 -8.28
C LYS A 9 -2.44 -22.45 -9.29
N THR A 10 -1.67 -21.67 -10.05
CA THR A 10 -0.74 -22.17 -11.08
C THR A 10 0.42 -22.99 -10.52
N PRO A 11 1.23 -22.51 -9.54
CA PRO A 11 2.28 -23.32 -8.92
C PRO A 11 1.72 -24.53 -8.18
N ILE A 12 0.58 -24.39 -7.47
CA ILE A 12 -0.08 -25.51 -6.77
C ILE A 12 -0.45 -26.64 -7.75
N THR A 13 -1.07 -26.30 -8.88
CA THR A 13 -1.45 -27.29 -9.91
C THR A 13 -0.20 -27.96 -10.48
N GLY A 14 0.87 -27.19 -10.70
CA GLY A 14 2.14 -27.71 -11.17
C GLY A 14 2.81 -28.67 -10.19
N ILE A 15 2.78 -28.39 -8.88
CA ILE A 15 3.30 -29.29 -7.83
C ILE A 15 2.51 -30.59 -7.85
N LYS A 16 1.17 -30.52 -7.87
CA LYS A 16 0.30 -31.71 -7.94
C LYS A 16 0.63 -32.57 -9.14
N GLY A 17 0.75 -31.98 -10.34
CA GLY A 17 1.11 -32.73 -11.55
C GLY A 17 2.50 -33.37 -11.49
N CYS A 18 3.48 -32.71 -10.84
CA CYS A 18 4.80 -33.30 -10.62
C CYS A 18 4.72 -34.51 -9.65
N VAL A 19 3.98 -34.37 -8.55
CA VAL A 19 3.78 -35.45 -7.58
C VAL A 19 3.02 -36.62 -8.21
N GLU A 20 1.96 -36.36 -8.98
CA GLU A 20 1.22 -37.38 -9.73
C GLU A 20 2.13 -38.13 -10.71
N ALA A 21 3.02 -37.43 -11.41
CA ALA A 21 3.98 -38.06 -12.31
C ALA A 21 4.98 -38.97 -11.57
N VAL A 22 5.46 -38.55 -10.39
CA VAL A 22 6.31 -39.39 -9.55
C VAL A 22 5.53 -40.62 -9.05
N MET A 23 4.31 -40.45 -8.56
CA MET A 23 3.46 -41.53 -8.07
C MET A 23 3.05 -42.53 -9.17
N ALA A 24 2.86 -42.06 -10.40
CA ALA A 24 2.56 -42.90 -11.56
C ALA A 24 3.79 -43.67 -12.10
N GLY A 25 4.96 -43.50 -11.48
CA GLY A 25 6.20 -44.14 -11.91
C GLY A 25 6.82 -43.54 -13.17
N ILE A 26 6.39 -42.34 -13.60
CA ILE A 26 6.98 -41.64 -14.76
C ILE A 26 8.41 -41.16 -14.43
N ALA A 27 8.67 -40.86 -13.17
CA ALA A 27 9.99 -40.58 -12.62
C ALA A 27 10.77 -41.87 -12.29
N ASP A 28 10.93 -42.74 -13.28
CA ASP A 28 11.55 -44.07 -13.18
C ASP A 28 13.08 -44.06 -13.07
N THR A 29 13.72 -42.91 -13.33
CA THR A 29 15.16 -42.73 -13.17
C THR A 29 15.47 -41.70 -12.10
N LYS A 30 16.65 -41.83 -11.47
CA LYS A 30 17.15 -40.84 -10.52
C LYS A 30 17.17 -39.43 -11.11
N GLU A 31 17.61 -39.28 -12.35
CA GLU A 31 17.66 -38.00 -13.04
C GLU A 31 16.27 -37.37 -13.23
N LYS A 32 15.26 -38.17 -13.62
CA LYS A 32 13.89 -37.67 -13.73
C LYS A 32 13.32 -37.30 -12.36
N LEU A 33 13.57 -38.12 -11.34
CA LEU A 33 13.13 -37.84 -9.98
C LEU A 33 13.72 -36.52 -9.47
N ASP A 34 15.03 -36.33 -9.62
CA ASP A 34 15.71 -35.09 -9.26
C ASP A 34 15.14 -33.88 -10.01
N LYS A 35 14.78 -34.05 -11.29
CA LYS A 35 14.10 -33.01 -12.08
C LYS A 35 12.73 -32.65 -11.49
N TYR A 36 11.88 -33.63 -11.18
CA TYR A 36 10.57 -33.37 -10.58
C TYR A 36 10.68 -32.72 -9.20
N MET A 37 11.63 -33.16 -8.37
CA MET A 37 11.89 -32.56 -7.06
C MET A 37 12.34 -31.10 -7.18
N ASN A 38 13.23 -30.79 -8.13
CA ASN A 38 13.61 -29.41 -8.41
C ASN A 38 12.44 -28.56 -8.92
N MET A 39 11.56 -29.12 -9.76
CA MET A 39 10.36 -28.41 -10.23
C MET A 39 9.38 -28.13 -9.08
N ILE A 40 9.21 -29.08 -8.15
CA ILE A 40 8.39 -28.88 -6.95
C ILE A 40 8.99 -27.78 -6.08
N TYR A 41 10.29 -27.84 -5.79
CA TYR A 41 10.99 -26.84 -5.00
C TYR A 41 10.83 -25.44 -5.58
N LYS A 42 11.10 -25.27 -6.88
CA LYS A 42 10.96 -23.97 -7.55
C LYS A 42 9.54 -23.42 -7.47
N LYS A 43 8.53 -24.28 -7.63
CA LYS A 43 7.12 -23.86 -7.51
C LYS A 43 6.73 -23.48 -6.09
N ALA A 44 7.33 -24.10 -5.07
CA ALA A 44 7.12 -23.72 -3.68
C ALA A 44 7.76 -22.35 -3.39
N ASP A 45 8.98 -22.12 -3.91
CA ASP A 45 9.69 -20.84 -3.84
C ASP A 45 8.90 -19.71 -4.54
N ASP A 46 8.35 -19.98 -5.72
CA ASP A 46 7.45 -19.06 -6.43
C ASP A 46 6.22 -18.70 -5.57
N MET A 47 5.70 -19.64 -4.77
CA MET A 47 4.56 -19.39 -3.87
C MET A 47 4.94 -18.52 -2.67
N ASP A 48 6.13 -18.71 -2.10
CA ASP A 48 6.63 -17.87 -1.00
C ASP A 48 6.74 -16.40 -1.45
N HIS A 49 7.28 -16.17 -2.65
CA HIS A 49 7.33 -14.82 -3.23
C HIS A 49 5.95 -14.19 -3.42
N LEU A 50 4.95 -14.94 -3.90
CA LEU A 50 3.59 -14.44 -4.05
C LEU A 50 2.93 -14.10 -2.70
N ILE A 51 3.28 -14.84 -1.63
CA ILE A 51 2.81 -14.56 -0.27
C ILE A 51 3.46 -13.29 0.27
N ASP A 52 4.76 -13.10 0.04
CA ASP A 52 5.46 -11.87 0.42
C ASP A 52 4.89 -10.63 -0.29
N ASP A 53 4.60 -10.75 -1.59
CA ASP A 53 3.96 -9.70 -2.36
C ASP A 53 2.55 -9.36 -1.83
N LEU A 54 1.77 -10.37 -1.44
CA LEU A 54 0.48 -10.17 -0.80
C LEU A 54 0.62 -9.47 0.55
N PHE A 55 1.64 -9.83 1.34
CA PHE A 55 1.90 -9.21 2.64
C PHE A 55 2.34 -7.75 2.48
N LEU A 56 3.19 -7.46 1.50
CA LEU A 56 3.58 -6.10 1.14
C LEU A 56 2.37 -5.29 0.66
N PHE A 57 1.53 -5.87 -0.22
CA PHE A 57 0.30 -5.23 -0.66
C PHE A 57 -0.63 -4.95 0.52
N SER A 58 -0.82 -5.90 1.43
CA SER A 58 -1.62 -5.71 2.65
C SER A 58 -1.09 -4.54 3.49
N LYS A 59 0.24 -4.43 3.66
CA LYS A 59 0.85 -3.27 4.34
C LYS A 59 0.64 -1.95 3.61
N LEU A 60 0.63 -1.96 2.28
CA LEU A 60 0.35 -0.76 1.47
C LEU A 60 -1.13 -0.40 1.44
N ASP A 61 -2.03 -1.39 1.43
CA ASP A 61 -3.47 -1.18 1.53
C ASP A 61 -3.84 -0.72 2.95
N LEU A 62 -3.11 -1.16 3.98
CA LEU A 62 -3.16 -0.62 5.35
C LEU A 62 -2.64 0.83 5.44
N LYS A 63 -1.85 1.32 4.48
CA LYS A 63 -1.53 2.76 4.36
C LYS A 63 -2.68 3.58 3.78
N ARG A 64 -3.80 2.97 3.35
CA ARG A 64 -5.08 3.68 3.26
C ARG A 64 -5.62 3.84 4.68
N VAL A 65 -5.04 4.79 5.42
CA VAL A 65 -5.62 5.27 6.67
C VAL A 65 -7.07 5.64 6.34
N PRO A 66 -8.07 5.06 7.01
CA PRO A 66 -9.47 5.41 6.75
C PRO A 66 -9.62 6.91 6.97
N PHE A 67 -10.24 7.61 6.01
CA PHE A 67 -10.45 9.04 6.16
C PHE A 67 -11.22 9.32 7.45
N HIS A 68 -10.63 10.15 8.32
CA HIS A 68 -11.29 10.62 9.53
C HIS A 68 -11.78 12.04 9.29
N PHE A 69 -12.94 12.15 8.66
CA PHE A 69 -13.57 13.44 8.42
C PHE A 69 -14.09 14.04 9.72
N GLU A 70 -13.64 15.25 10.03
CA GLU A 70 -14.12 16.04 11.15
C GLU A 70 -14.47 17.47 10.68
N ASN A 71 -15.20 18.20 11.52
CA ASN A 71 -15.45 19.62 11.26
C ASN A 71 -14.23 20.42 11.71
N ILE A 72 -13.55 21.04 10.76
CA ILE A 72 -12.32 21.81 10.99
C ILE A 72 -12.61 23.27 10.68
N ASP A 73 -12.20 24.18 11.55
CA ASP A 73 -12.11 25.60 11.17
C ASP A 73 -10.94 25.77 10.20
N ILE A 74 -11.27 25.98 8.92
CA ILE A 74 -10.27 26.04 7.85
C ILE A 74 -9.36 27.26 7.97
N VAL A 75 -9.83 28.34 8.58
CA VAL A 75 -9.05 29.57 8.74
C VAL A 75 -7.98 29.36 9.79
N ASP A 76 -8.35 28.77 10.93
CA ASP A 76 -7.43 28.41 12.01
C ASP A 76 -6.39 27.40 11.51
N TYR A 77 -6.84 26.32 10.85
CA TYR A 77 -5.97 25.29 10.29
C TYR A 77 -4.96 25.83 9.28
N LEU A 78 -5.38 26.69 8.34
CA LEU A 78 -4.47 27.28 7.35
C LEU A 78 -3.52 28.32 7.96
N THR A 79 -3.95 29.00 9.03
CA THR A 79 -3.11 29.93 9.78
C THR A 79 -1.96 29.17 10.45
N ASP A 80 -2.25 28.04 11.10
CA ASP A 80 -1.22 27.15 11.69
C ASP A 80 -0.21 26.68 10.63
N CYS A 81 -0.69 26.22 9.48
CA CYS A 81 0.17 25.78 8.37
C CYS A 81 1.10 26.91 7.86
N VAL A 82 0.57 28.13 7.77
CA VAL A 82 1.35 29.29 7.28
C VAL A 82 2.38 29.73 8.32
N ASP A 83 2.03 29.67 9.60
CA ASP A 83 2.97 29.97 10.68
C ASP A 83 4.11 28.96 10.72
N GLU A 84 3.85 27.66 10.54
CA GLU A 84 4.91 26.66 10.39
C GLU A 84 5.86 26.97 9.24
N LEU A 85 5.34 27.36 8.07
CA LEU A 85 6.16 27.75 6.92
C LEU A 85 6.98 29.03 7.19
N ARG A 86 6.48 29.95 8.01
CA ARG A 86 7.24 31.15 8.43
C ARG A 86 8.43 30.81 9.31
N PHE A 87 8.38 29.69 10.04
CA PHE A 87 9.48 29.22 10.86
C PHE A 87 10.46 28.30 10.09
N ASP A 88 10.20 27.99 8.82
CA ASP A 88 11.12 27.19 8.00
C ASP A 88 12.39 28.01 7.66
N PRO A 89 13.58 27.59 8.12
CA PRO A 89 14.83 28.30 7.86
C PRO A 89 15.23 28.36 6.38
N ASN A 90 14.66 27.50 5.53
CA ASN A 90 14.88 27.53 4.08
C ASN A 90 14.10 28.66 3.39
N LEU A 91 13.08 29.22 4.05
CA LEU A 91 12.26 30.32 3.55
C LEU A 91 12.70 31.68 4.13
N ASN A 92 13.89 31.75 4.72
CA ASN A 92 14.46 32.98 5.26
C ASN A 92 14.50 34.10 4.21
N GLY A 93 13.76 35.19 4.46
CA GLY A 93 13.63 36.34 3.57
C GLY A 93 12.35 36.35 2.70
N VAL A 94 11.54 35.30 2.75
CA VAL A 94 10.25 35.20 2.04
C VAL A 94 9.12 35.65 2.97
N LYS A 95 8.26 36.56 2.50
CA LYS A 95 7.03 36.94 3.21
C LYS A 95 5.87 36.05 2.75
N ILE A 96 5.33 35.26 3.66
CA ILE A 96 4.15 34.42 3.43
C ILE A 96 2.94 35.09 4.08
N ASN A 97 1.93 35.40 3.25
CA ASN A 97 0.68 36.02 3.67
C ASN A 97 -0.48 35.09 3.32
N PHE A 98 -1.37 34.88 4.29
CA PHE A 98 -2.64 34.19 4.10
C PHE A 98 -3.76 35.22 4.08
N LEU A 99 -4.56 35.20 3.01
CA LEU A 99 -5.69 36.11 2.82
C LEU A 99 -6.93 35.26 2.54
N TYR A 100 -8.03 35.55 3.23
CA TYR A 100 -9.32 34.91 3.01
C TYR A 100 -10.45 35.94 3.09
N GLU A 101 -11.56 35.64 2.44
CA GLU A 101 -12.79 36.44 2.48
C GLU A 101 -13.91 35.60 3.10
N ALA A 102 -14.64 36.17 4.06
CA ALA A 102 -15.78 35.54 4.71
C ALA A 102 -16.92 36.55 4.85
N ASN A 103 -18.15 36.06 4.67
CA ASN A 103 -19.36 36.88 4.85
C ASN A 103 -19.54 37.36 6.31
N ASP A 104 -19.00 36.61 7.26
CA ASP A 104 -19.01 36.92 8.69
C ASP A 104 -17.70 36.42 9.31
N VAL A 105 -16.80 37.35 9.63
CA VAL A 105 -15.46 37.05 10.18
C VAL A 105 -15.53 36.64 11.66
N THR A 106 -16.69 36.81 12.31
CA THR A 106 -16.87 36.43 13.72
C THR A 106 -17.24 34.96 13.92
N LYS A 107 -17.51 34.24 12.83
CA LYS A 107 -17.88 32.82 12.87
C LYS A 107 -16.75 31.96 12.30
N PRO A 108 -16.46 30.81 12.93
CA PRO A 108 -15.50 29.86 12.39
C PRO A 108 -15.99 29.35 11.03
N LEU A 109 -15.08 29.30 10.06
CA LEU A 109 -15.40 28.79 8.72
C LEU A 109 -15.16 27.27 8.73
N THR A 110 -16.16 26.53 9.21
CA THR A 110 -16.06 25.07 9.32
C THR A 110 -16.24 24.36 7.98
N VAL A 111 -15.32 23.45 7.67
CA VAL A 111 -15.41 22.50 6.55
C VAL A 111 -15.30 21.07 7.06
N VAL A 112 -15.94 20.12 6.36
CA VAL A 112 -15.78 18.69 6.65
C VAL A 112 -14.59 18.18 5.86
N ALA A 113 -13.51 17.84 6.55
CA ALA A 113 -12.29 17.34 5.93
C ALA A 113 -11.51 16.44 6.90
N ASP A 114 -10.59 15.65 6.38
CA ASP A 114 -9.65 14.87 7.18
C ASP A 114 -8.41 15.72 7.46
N ARG A 115 -8.18 16.08 8.73
CA ARG A 115 -7.13 17.02 9.15
C ARG A 115 -5.72 16.52 8.84
N GLU A 116 -5.47 15.23 9.02
CA GLU A 116 -4.16 14.62 8.80
C GLU A 116 -3.87 14.50 7.29
N GLN A 117 -4.87 14.15 6.50
CA GLN A 117 -4.71 14.04 5.05
C GLN A 117 -4.75 15.39 4.31
N LEU A 118 -5.38 16.42 4.88
CA LEU A 118 -5.35 17.80 4.36
C LEU A 118 -3.94 18.40 4.29
N ARG A 119 -3.05 17.96 5.19
CA ARG A 119 -1.67 18.45 5.25
C ARG A 119 -0.77 17.81 4.20
N CYS A 120 -1.16 16.63 3.73
CA CYS A 120 -0.44 15.86 2.72
C CYS A 120 -1.00 16.22 1.33
N VAL A 121 -0.62 17.39 0.82
CA VAL A 121 -0.76 17.68 -0.61
C VAL A 121 0.59 17.34 -1.24
N GLU A 122 0.69 16.14 -1.81
CA GLU A 122 1.77 15.79 -2.77
C GLU A 122 1.59 16.55 -4.09
#